data_AF-A0A7H8R061-F1
#
_entry.id   AF-A0A7H8R061-F1
#
_cell.length_a   1.000
_cell.length_b   1.000
_cell.length_c   1.000
_cell.angle_alpha   90.00
_cell.angle_beta   90.00
_cell.angle_gamma   90.00
#
_symmetry.space_group_name_H-M   'P 1'
#
loop_
_entity.id
_entity.type
_entity.pdbx_description
1 polymer ?
#
loop_
_entity_poly.entity_id
_entity_poly.type
_entity_poly.pdbx_seq_one_letter_code
_entity_poly.pdbx_strand_id
1 'polypeptide(L)'
;MTEFPEDEGRLGLEKKLRQIIKDQIQKITRKVKSVEKVEQVESAENVKEKPQGRGKEKVEEKAEHKMEDDMEDDMEEPDSFAKVRETIKPENLRLLALDLRRQREGVPGRPYVKSKVDCQIKPENLTGSSHILYQIEFSDNVRWLLKVPANGHKDDFDKLSASCLRAEALTMRLIKRKTTIPIPEVYGFDDTCDNRISCAFIMMEHITGQPLQDVWFNQDNAPELLEQRRSRALHDIAKAMLQLNEFTSFRGGTILFDEDETPSRNTGPFRIMDMTAMFDQVEEASGSGNIYSEVQPVSDARGFLTCMLHKRMTPRDQFGSGFELLLHLYIDFAVLENQSLLKEYMAGNKDQNRFVLTHPDFDIQNFIVSEDGSLRGVIDWDGAITTPRGIAGNESYPGWLTRDWDAMCYAYDPESPNNLENSPSELRFYRDMYQRIIRELTGSDLAAMMTARTLVFDNLSIATHNPIPSSHIIDRIFEEIKAKVSKGLEGAQREEERAKEEELSEEDEDGEEDDGEEDEEMEEYNGTLDLYRVCMDLAEGLLSDTRRELLAQGFRALFHEQ
;
A
#
# COMPACT_ATOMS: atom_id res chain seq x y z
N MET A 1 -30.68 -15.65 -22.43
CA MET A 1 -29.60 -16.57 -22.84
C MET A 1 -29.03 -16.09 -24.15
N THR A 2 -28.01 -15.24 -24.07
CA THR A 2 -27.08 -14.89 -25.15
C THR A 2 -25.77 -14.61 -24.43
N GLU A 3 -24.92 -15.63 -24.35
CA GLU A 3 -23.56 -15.53 -23.81
C GLU A 3 -22.73 -14.65 -24.75
N PHE A 4 -22.09 -13.63 -24.19
CA PHE A 4 -21.13 -12.78 -24.89
C PHE A 4 -19.76 -13.48 -24.89
N PRO A 5 -19.07 -13.62 -26.03
CA PRO A 5 -17.75 -14.28 -26.10
C PRO A 5 -16.57 -13.39 -25.67
N GLU A 6 -16.79 -12.20 -25.12
CA GLU A 6 -15.71 -11.24 -24.79
C GLU A 6 -15.11 -11.44 -23.38
N ASP A 7 -15.75 -12.24 -22.53
CA ASP A 7 -15.36 -12.40 -21.13
C ASP A 7 -14.18 -13.38 -20.91
N GLU A 8 -14.00 -14.37 -21.81
CA GLU A 8 -12.90 -15.35 -21.67
C GLU A 8 -11.51 -14.74 -21.86
N GLY A 9 -11.38 -13.74 -22.75
CA GLY A 9 -10.12 -13.04 -22.99
C GLY A 9 -9.72 -12.17 -21.81
N ARG A 10 -10.68 -11.44 -21.23
CA ARG A 10 -10.48 -10.57 -20.08
C ARG A 10 -10.24 -11.37 -18.79
N LEU A 11 -11.01 -12.43 -18.55
CA LEU A 11 -10.73 -13.38 -17.45
C LEU A 11 -9.37 -14.07 -17.60
N GLY A 12 -8.99 -14.44 -18.83
CA GLY A 12 -7.69 -15.06 -19.09
C GLY A 12 -6.52 -14.12 -18.78
N LEU A 13 -6.67 -12.85 -19.13
CA LEU A 13 -5.68 -11.81 -18.87
C LEU A 13 -5.63 -11.41 -17.39
N GLU A 14 -6.78 -11.27 -16.73
CA GLU A 14 -6.88 -11.05 -15.28
C GLU A 14 -6.27 -12.19 -14.49
N LYS A 15 -6.48 -13.45 -14.90
CA LYS A 15 -5.80 -14.62 -14.30
C LYS A 15 -4.29 -14.55 -14.48
N LYS A 16 -3.81 -14.19 -15.68
CA LYS A 16 -2.37 -14.01 -15.95
C LYS A 16 -1.78 -12.88 -15.10
N LEU A 17 -2.47 -11.75 -14.94
CA LEU A 17 -2.02 -10.62 -14.13
C LEU A 17 -2.05 -10.92 -12.63
N ARG A 18 -3.11 -11.58 -12.14
CA ARG A 18 -3.15 -12.11 -10.77
C ARG A 18 -1.98 -13.05 -10.52
N GLN A 19 -1.64 -13.89 -11.51
CA GLN A 19 -0.48 -14.78 -11.42
C GLN A 19 0.83 -13.98 -11.40
N ILE A 20 1.01 -12.99 -12.29
CA ILE A 20 2.21 -12.12 -12.29
C ILE A 20 2.38 -11.37 -10.97
N ILE A 21 1.31 -10.79 -10.42
CA ILE A 21 1.35 -10.07 -9.13
C ILE A 21 1.67 -11.06 -8.00
N LYS A 22 1.03 -12.24 -7.97
CA LYS A 22 1.35 -13.29 -7.01
C LYS A 22 2.80 -13.75 -7.14
N ASP A 23 3.30 -13.91 -8.36
CA ASP A 23 4.66 -14.35 -8.63
C ASP A 23 5.68 -13.28 -8.25
N GLN A 24 5.37 -11.99 -8.44
CA GLN A 24 6.21 -10.89 -7.97
C GLN A 24 6.29 -10.86 -6.44
N ILE A 25 5.14 -10.98 -5.74
CA ILE A 25 5.09 -11.06 -4.28
C ILE A 25 5.83 -12.30 -3.76
N GLN A 26 5.64 -13.46 -4.41
CA GLN A 26 6.33 -14.69 -4.05
C GLN A 26 7.83 -14.66 -4.38
N LYS A 27 8.24 -14.06 -5.49
CA LYS A 27 9.67 -13.87 -5.86
C LYS A 27 10.38 -13.00 -4.83
N ILE A 28 9.75 -11.91 -4.38
CA ILE A 28 10.27 -11.06 -3.30
C ILE A 28 10.41 -11.87 -2.01
N THR A 29 9.36 -12.59 -1.62
CA THR A 29 9.33 -13.41 -0.39
C THR A 29 10.35 -14.57 -0.43
N ARG A 30 10.52 -15.26 -1.57
CA ARG A 30 11.46 -16.37 -1.75
C ARG A 30 12.92 -15.90 -1.73
N LYS A 31 13.22 -14.73 -2.30
CA LYS A 31 14.58 -14.16 -2.29
C LYS A 31 15.02 -13.74 -0.88
N VAL A 32 14.12 -13.16 -0.08
CA VAL A 32 14.40 -12.84 1.33
C VAL A 32 14.73 -14.12 2.12
N LYS A 33 13.93 -15.19 1.96
CA LYS A 33 14.18 -16.49 2.62
C LYS A 33 15.47 -17.20 2.18
N SER A 34 15.90 -17.02 0.93
CA SER A 34 17.17 -17.58 0.46
C SER A 34 18.39 -16.89 1.08
N VAL A 35 18.32 -15.58 1.33
CA VAL A 35 19.39 -14.80 1.98
C VAL A 35 19.52 -15.21 3.46
N GLU A 36 18.41 -15.45 4.15
CA GLU A 36 18.43 -15.92 5.55
C GLU A 36 18.97 -17.35 5.70
N LYS A 37 18.72 -18.24 4.73
CA LYS A 37 19.29 -19.59 4.74
C LYS A 37 20.82 -19.57 4.62
N VAL A 38 21.38 -18.61 3.89
CA VAL A 38 22.84 -18.42 3.81
C VAL A 38 23.39 -17.90 5.15
N GLU A 39 22.72 -16.94 5.80
CA GLU A 39 23.14 -16.43 7.12
C GLU A 39 23.02 -17.49 8.24
N GLN A 40 22.00 -18.35 8.20
CA GLN A 40 21.87 -19.47 9.14
C GLN A 40 22.94 -20.55 8.91
N VAL A 41 23.31 -20.82 7.65
CA VAL A 41 24.38 -21.78 7.32
C VAL A 41 25.76 -21.22 7.72
N GLU A 42 26.02 -19.92 7.52
CA GLU A 42 27.26 -19.27 7.97
C GLU A 42 27.38 -19.20 9.50
N SER A 43 26.25 -19.09 10.22
CA SER A 43 26.24 -19.18 11.69
C SER A 43 26.46 -20.61 12.22
N ALA A 44 26.15 -21.63 11.43
CA ALA A 44 26.28 -23.04 11.79
C ALA A 44 27.67 -23.63 11.46
N GLU A 45 28.46 -23.03 10.58
CA GLU A 45 29.79 -23.54 10.20
C GLU A 45 30.91 -23.33 11.25
N ASN A 46 30.60 -22.72 12.41
CA ASN A 46 31.58 -22.52 13.48
C ASN A 46 31.51 -23.50 14.66
N VAL A 47 30.85 -24.67 14.49
CA VAL A 47 30.94 -25.76 15.48
C VAL A 47 31.11 -27.11 14.75
N LYS A 48 32.35 -27.59 14.67
CA LYS A 48 32.66 -28.96 14.23
C LYS A 48 32.43 -29.94 15.38
N GLU A 49 31.74 -31.06 15.10
CA GLU A 49 32.22 -32.40 15.46
C GLU A 49 31.48 -33.52 14.70
N LYS A 50 32.23 -34.51 14.18
CA LYS A 50 31.74 -35.76 13.55
C LYS A 50 31.36 -36.78 14.64
N PRO A 51 30.42 -37.71 14.40
CA PRO A 51 30.87 -39.05 13.98
C PRO A 51 29.97 -39.76 12.94
N GLN A 52 30.55 -40.83 12.38
CA GLN A 52 30.05 -41.75 11.35
C GLN A 52 28.99 -42.75 11.87
N GLY A 53 28.12 -43.25 10.97
CA GLY A 53 27.59 -44.63 11.10
C GLY A 53 26.25 -44.97 10.43
N ARG A 54 26.33 -45.60 9.24
CA ARG A 54 25.51 -46.71 8.69
C ARG A 54 23.96 -46.73 8.82
N GLY A 55 23.30 -46.94 7.67
CA GLY A 55 22.06 -47.73 7.59
C GLY A 55 21.22 -47.47 6.34
N LYS A 56 20.99 -48.50 5.53
CA LYS A 56 20.34 -48.49 4.21
C LYS A 56 18.79 -48.60 4.28
N GLU A 57 18.18 -48.27 3.13
CA GLU A 57 16.93 -48.81 2.56
C GLU A 57 15.58 -48.36 3.16
N LYS A 58 14.85 -47.54 2.39
CA LYS A 58 13.73 -48.03 1.54
C LYS A 58 13.32 -46.97 0.52
N VAL A 59 13.37 -47.38 -0.74
CA VAL A 59 12.83 -46.71 -1.94
C VAL A 59 11.44 -47.34 -2.20
N GLU A 60 10.63 -46.63 -2.98
CA GLU A 60 9.33 -47.02 -3.57
C GLU A 60 8.07 -46.75 -2.73
N GLU A 61 7.58 -45.51 -2.80
CA GLU A 61 6.20 -45.17 -3.21
C GLU A 61 6.07 -43.64 -3.22
N LYS A 62 6.23 -43.01 -4.41
CA LYS A 62 5.81 -41.64 -4.77
C LYS A 62 6.42 -41.29 -6.14
N ALA A 63 5.99 -42.04 -7.15
CA ALA A 63 6.37 -41.80 -8.53
C ALA A 63 5.13 -41.74 -9.44
N GLU A 64 4.02 -41.20 -8.95
CA GLU A 64 2.79 -41.01 -9.76
C GLU A 64 2.07 -39.68 -9.47
N HIS A 65 2.76 -38.68 -8.90
CA HIS A 65 2.24 -37.31 -8.73
C HIS A 65 3.23 -36.24 -9.17
N LYS A 66 4.06 -36.57 -10.17
CA LYS A 66 5.19 -35.76 -10.61
C LYS A 66 5.13 -35.39 -12.10
N MET A 67 3.93 -35.31 -12.66
CA MET A 67 3.72 -35.05 -14.09
C MET A 67 2.62 -34.02 -14.40
N GLU A 68 2.28 -33.14 -13.45
CA GLU A 68 1.40 -31.99 -13.73
C GLU A 68 1.98 -30.62 -13.33
N ASP A 69 3.22 -30.53 -12.83
CA ASP A 69 3.87 -29.26 -12.45
C ASP A 69 4.91 -28.73 -13.47
N ASP A 70 5.18 -29.42 -14.57
CA ASP A 70 6.28 -29.08 -15.50
C ASP A 70 5.81 -28.42 -16.82
N MET A 71 4.83 -27.52 -16.76
CA MET A 71 4.57 -26.56 -17.85
C MET A 71 4.40 -25.12 -17.32
N GLU A 72 5.27 -24.72 -16.39
CA GLU A 72 5.63 -23.31 -16.26
C GLU A 72 6.56 -22.98 -17.44
N ASP A 73 6.06 -22.21 -18.41
CA ASP A 73 6.91 -21.56 -19.41
C ASP A 73 7.97 -20.73 -18.65
N ASP A 74 9.20 -21.23 -18.59
CA ASP A 74 10.43 -20.51 -18.23
C ASP A 74 10.72 -19.41 -19.27
N MET A 75 9.79 -18.46 -19.43
CA MET A 75 10.11 -17.16 -20.00
C MET A 75 10.97 -16.44 -18.95
N GLU A 76 12.30 -16.62 -19.05
CA GLU A 76 13.27 -15.81 -18.29
C GLU A 76 12.95 -14.32 -18.51
N GLU A 77 12.27 -13.70 -17.55
CA GLU A 77 12.03 -12.26 -17.57
C GLU A 77 13.39 -11.55 -17.67
N PRO A 78 13.55 -10.58 -18.58
CA PRO A 78 14.82 -9.88 -18.75
C PRO A 78 15.26 -9.26 -17.42
N ASP A 79 16.52 -9.50 -17.01
CA ASP A 79 17.10 -8.92 -15.79
C ASP A 79 17.11 -7.39 -15.91
N SER A 80 16.12 -6.74 -15.27
CA SER A 80 15.93 -5.30 -15.28
C SER A 80 17.11 -4.53 -14.68
N PHE A 81 18.04 -5.22 -14.00
CA PHE A 81 19.24 -4.64 -13.40
C PHE A 81 20.52 -4.97 -14.16
N ALA A 82 20.47 -5.70 -15.28
CA ALA A 82 21.65 -6.14 -16.02
C ALA A 82 22.60 -4.99 -16.36
N LYS A 83 22.07 -3.90 -16.95
CA LYS A 83 22.88 -2.72 -17.31
C LYS A 83 23.54 -2.07 -16.09
N VAL A 84 22.84 -1.99 -14.96
CA VAL A 84 23.41 -1.45 -13.71
C VAL A 84 24.54 -2.33 -13.20
N ARG A 85 24.36 -3.66 -13.21
CA ARG A 85 25.39 -4.64 -12.78
C ARG A 85 26.62 -4.61 -13.69
N GLU A 86 26.43 -4.44 -14.99
CA GLU A 86 27.53 -4.29 -15.95
C GLU A 86 28.31 -2.98 -15.77
N THR A 87 27.61 -1.91 -15.38
CA THR A 87 28.19 -0.57 -15.21
C THR A 87 29.02 -0.46 -13.93
N ILE A 88 28.51 -0.97 -12.81
CA ILE A 88 29.14 -0.80 -11.49
C ILE A 88 30.30 -1.77 -11.30
N LYS A 89 31.53 -1.24 -11.25
CA LYS A 89 32.72 -2.01 -10.91
C LYS A 89 32.89 -2.09 -9.39
N PRO A 90 33.07 -3.28 -8.78
CA PRO A 90 33.20 -3.42 -7.32
C PRO A 90 34.29 -2.54 -6.70
N GLU A 91 35.44 -2.39 -7.36
CA GLU A 91 36.52 -1.52 -6.86
C GLU A 91 36.14 -0.04 -6.86
N ASN A 92 35.37 0.42 -7.85
CA ASN A 92 34.89 1.80 -7.89
C ASN A 92 33.88 2.06 -6.76
N LEU A 93 32.98 1.11 -6.51
CA LEU A 93 32.03 1.17 -5.40
C LEU A 93 32.76 1.17 -4.04
N ARG A 94 33.75 0.29 -3.85
CA ARG A 94 34.57 0.26 -2.65
C ARG A 94 35.23 1.61 -2.38
N LEU A 95 35.87 2.19 -3.39
CA LEU A 95 36.53 3.49 -3.24
C LEU A 95 35.52 4.63 -2.98
N LEU A 96 34.35 4.61 -3.61
CA LEU A 96 33.27 5.57 -3.33
C LEU A 96 32.82 5.49 -1.86
N ALA A 97 32.59 4.28 -1.35
CA ALA A 97 32.18 4.07 0.04
C ALA A 97 33.25 4.57 1.02
N LEU A 98 34.53 4.31 0.75
CA LEU A 98 35.65 4.81 1.56
C LEU A 98 35.80 6.34 1.50
N ASP A 99 35.55 6.96 0.35
CA ASP A 99 35.56 8.42 0.21
C ASP A 99 34.47 9.07 1.05
N LEU A 100 33.22 8.57 0.94
CA LEU A 100 32.09 9.04 1.74
C LEU A 100 32.32 8.81 3.24
N ARG A 101 32.87 7.65 3.62
CA ARG A 101 33.23 7.33 5.01
C ARG A 101 34.20 8.35 5.58
N ARG A 102 35.28 8.66 4.86
CA ARG A 102 36.30 9.63 5.28
C ARG A 102 35.78 11.06 5.38
N GLN A 103 34.96 11.50 4.42
CA GLN A 103 34.37 12.85 4.47
C GLN A 103 33.57 13.09 5.75
N ARG A 104 32.93 12.04 6.25
CA ARG A 104 32.07 12.08 7.43
C ARG A 104 32.83 12.12 8.75
N GLU A 105 34.04 11.55 8.80
CA GLU A 105 34.93 11.59 9.96
C GLU A 105 35.46 13.01 10.25
N GLY A 106 35.45 13.90 9.25
CA GLY A 106 35.89 15.30 9.38
C GLY A 106 34.89 16.25 10.05
N VAL A 107 33.69 15.78 10.43
CA VAL A 107 32.62 16.62 11.00
C VAL A 107 32.73 16.67 12.54
N PRO A 108 32.83 17.87 13.16
CA PRO A 108 32.91 18.00 14.62
C PRO A 108 31.70 17.37 15.33
N GLY A 109 31.95 16.56 16.37
CA GLY A 109 30.91 15.97 17.22
C GLY A 109 30.53 14.51 16.92
N ARG A 110 31.11 13.87 15.89
CA ARG A 110 30.98 12.42 15.64
C ARG A 110 32.21 11.66 16.17
N PRO A 111 32.05 10.41 16.65
CA PRO A 111 33.16 9.65 17.22
C PRO A 111 34.30 9.47 16.21
N TYR A 112 35.50 9.90 16.61
CA TYR A 112 36.74 9.71 15.85
C TYR A 112 37.03 8.23 15.68
N VAL A 113 36.96 7.72 14.45
CA VAL A 113 37.35 6.34 14.16
C VAL A 113 38.88 6.29 14.06
N LYS A 114 39.51 5.59 15.00
CA LYS A 114 40.94 5.27 14.95
C LYS A 114 41.18 4.25 13.83
N SER A 115 42.11 4.56 12.91
CA SER A 115 42.72 3.69 11.87
C SER A 115 42.11 3.75 10.46
N LYS A 116 42.90 3.29 9.46
CA LYS A 116 42.47 3.12 8.05
C LYS A 116 41.34 2.09 8.01
N VAL A 117 40.10 2.55 8.04
CA VAL A 117 38.93 1.71 7.78
C VAL A 117 38.99 1.25 6.31
N ASP A 118 38.85 -0.06 6.09
CA ASP A 118 38.60 -0.65 4.77
C ASP A 118 37.17 -1.19 4.71
N CYS A 119 36.69 -1.55 3.52
CA CYS A 119 35.37 -2.17 3.32
C CYS A 119 35.39 -3.25 2.24
N GLN A 120 34.40 -4.14 2.33
CA GLN A 120 34.14 -5.20 1.36
C GLN A 120 32.71 -5.05 0.83
N ILE A 121 32.53 -5.38 -0.44
CA ILE A 121 31.21 -5.45 -1.09
C ILE A 121 30.78 -6.91 -1.03
N LYS A 122 29.64 -7.21 -0.41
CA LYS A 122 29.13 -8.58 -0.43
C LYS A 122 28.76 -8.98 -1.86
N PRO A 123 28.96 -10.25 -2.24
CA PRO A 123 28.64 -10.72 -3.58
C PRO A 123 27.13 -10.72 -3.85
N GLU A 124 26.31 -10.86 -2.80
CA GLU A 124 24.86 -10.94 -2.89
C GLU A 124 24.23 -9.55 -2.81
N ASN A 125 23.53 -9.18 -3.88
CA ASN A 125 22.75 -7.95 -3.96
C ASN A 125 21.30 -8.22 -3.54
N LEU A 126 20.70 -7.27 -2.83
CA LEU A 126 19.26 -7.27 -2.61
C LEU A 126 18.57 -6.63 -3.82
N THR A 127 17.38 -7.09 -4.18
CA THR A 127 16.62 -6.55 -5.31
C THR A 127 15.18 -6.28 -4.89
N GLY A 128 14.73 -5.04 -5.07
CA GLY A 128 13.30 -4.69 -5.04
C GLY A 128 12.71 -4.70 -6.45
N SER A 129 11.50 -4.15 -6.60
CA SER A 129 10.80 -4.04 -7.90
C SER A 129 11.47 -3.07 -8.86
N SER A 130 12.06 -1.98 -8.35
CA SER A 130 12.66 -0.91 -9.15
C SER A 130 14.13 -0.59 -8.79
N HIS A 131 14.69 -1.26 -7.78
CA HIS A 131 16.03 -0.94 -7.26
C HIS A 131 16.86 -2.18 -6.96
N ILE A 132 18.16 -2.05 -7.19
CA ILE A 132 19.18 -2.99 -6.70
C ILE A 132 19.94 -2.35 -5.55
N LEU A 133 20.23 -3.12 -4.49
CA LEU A 133 20.98 -2.67 -3.33
C LEU A 133 22.24 -3.51 -3.16
N TYR A 134 23.40 -2.82 -3.17
CA TYR A 134 24.69 -3.43 -2.89
C TYR A 134 25.02 -3.29 -1.41
N GLN A 135 25.39 -4.40 -0.78
CA GLN A 135 25.71 -4.44 0.64
C GLN A 135 27.21 -4.18 0.85
N ILE A 136 27.53 -3.26 1.76
CA ILE A 136 28.89 -2.81 2.06
C ILE A 136 29.16 -3.04 3.54
N GLU A 137 30.20 -3.83 3.85
CA GLU A 137 30.61 -4.11 5.22
C GLU A 137 32.01 -3.51 5.47
N PHE A 138 32.09 -2.63 6.45
CA PHE A 138 33.33 -1.99 6.85
C PHE A 138 34.06 -2.85 7.89
N SER A 139 35.38 -2.72 7.93
CA SER A 139 36.27 -3.41 8.89
C SER A 139 35.97 -3.12 10.37
N ASP A 140 35.16 -2.12 10.68
CA ASP A 140 34.68 -1.78 12.02
C ASP A 140 33.26 -2.34 12.31
N ASN A 141 32.76 -3.24 11.47
CA ASN A 141 31.43 -3.87 11.50
C ASN A 141 30.27 -2.91 11.22
N VAL A 142 30.53 -1.69 10.74
CA VAL A 142 29.46 -0.85 10.22
C VAL A 142 29.00 -1.39 8.86
N ARG A 143 27.69 -1.37 8.61
CA ARG A 143 27.08 -1.85 7.36
C ARG A 143 26.30 -0.76 6.66
N TRP A 144 26.57 -0.57 5.38
CA TRP A 144 25.90 0.40 4.51
C TRP A 144 25.26 -0.32 3.32
N LEU A 145 24.30 0.36 2.69
CA LEU A 145 23.65 -0.04 1.45
C LEU A 145 23.87 1.04 0.39
N LEU A 146 24.19 0.63 -0.83
CA LEU A 146 24.10 1.47 -2.02
C LEU A 146 22.82 1.09 -2.76
N LYS A 147 21.79 1.94 -2.73
CA LYS A 147 20.56 1.81 -3.50
C LYS A 147 20.75 2.45 -4.88
N VAL A 148 20.47 1.71 -5.95
CA VAL A 148 20.58 2.16 -7.34
C VAL A 148 19.28 1.82 -8.09
N PRO A 149 18.63 2.79 -8.75
CA PRO A 149 17.46 2.52 -9.60
C PRO A 149 17.80 1.63 -10.79
N ALA A 150 16.84 0.83 -11.27
CA ALA A 150 17.01 -0.01 -12.46
C ALA A 150 17.41 0.83 -13.70
N ASN A 151 16.79 2.00 -13.88
CA ASN A 151 17.13 2.96 -14.92
C ASN A 151 18.27 3.92 -14.53
N GLY A 152 18.95 3.68 -13.41
CA GLY A 152 19.96 4.57 -12.82
C GLY A 152 21.29 4.62 -13.57
N HIS A 153 21.32 4.35 -14.87
CA HIS A 153 22.50 4.36 -15.73
C HIS A 153 22.31 5.37 -16.87
N LYS A 154 23.42 5.76 -17.50
CA LYS A 154 23.48 6.91 -18.42
C LYS A 154 22.49 6.86 -19.60
N ASP A 155 22.14 5.67 -20.08
CA ASP A 155 21.30 5.53 -21.26
C ASP A 155 19.81 5.79 -20.97
N ASP A 156 19.34 5.50 -19.75
CA ASP A 156 17.91 5.49 -19.42
C ASP A 156 17.55 6.45 -18.25
N PHE A 157 18.53 7.10 -17.60
CA PHE A 157 18.29 7.98 -16.46
C PHE A 157 17.87 9.40 -16.88
N ASP A 158 16.58 9.69 -16.73
CA ASP A 158 15.99 10.97 -17.12
C ASP A 158 15.94 12.02 -15.99
N LYS A 159 15.51 13.25 -16.34
CA LYS A 159 15.41 14.37 -15.39
C LYS A 159 14.40 14.13 -14.27
N LEU A 160 13.31 13.43 -14.56
CA LEU A 160 12.27 13.13 -13.58
C LEU A 160 12.81 12.13 -12.54
N SER A 161 13.49 11.08 -12.99
CA SER A 161 14.18 10.09 -12.15
C SER A 161 15.24 10.74 -11.28
N ALA A 162 16.05 11.64 -11.84
CA ALA A 162 17.02 12.43 -11.08
C ALA A 162 16.35 13.25 -9.97
N SER A 163 15.27 13.97 -10.31
CA SER A 163 14.51 14.76 -9.33
C SER A 163 13.88 13.90 -8.24
N CYS A 164 13.38 12.71 -8.57
CA CYS A 164 12.79 11.76 -7.61
C CYS A 164 13.85 11.22 -6.65
N LEU A 165 15.01 10.77 -7.16
CA LEU A 165 16.10 10.27 -6.33
C LEU A 165 16.61 11.34 -5.36
N ARG A 166 16.76 12.58 -5.85
CA ARG A 166 17.12 13.73 -5.02
C ARG A 166 16.07 13.97 -3.92
N ALA A 167 14.78 13.98 -4.30
CA ALA A 167 13.69 14.23 -3.36
C ALA A 167 13.59 13.13 -2.29
N GLU A 168 13.78 11.85 -2.65
CA GLU A 168 13.85 10.73 -1.70
C GLU A 168 14.95 10.97 -0.67
N ALA A 169 16.19 11.18 -1.13
CA ALA A 169 17.34 11.34 -0.26
C ALA A 169 17.20 12.52 0.72
N LEU A 170 16.71 13.66 0.22
CA LEU A 170 16.52 14.87 1.02
C LEU A 170 15.31 14.78 1.96
N THR A 171 14.23 14.10 1.54
CA THR A 171 13.08 13.81 2.42
C THR A 171 13.49 12.91 3.58
N MET A 172 14.27 11.86 3.33
CA MET A 172 14.83 11.03 4.39
C MET A 172 15.70 11.84 5.36
N ARG A 173 16.59 12.72 4.86
CA ARG A 173 17.39 13.60 5.74
C ARG A 173 16.52 14.54 6.56
N LEU A 174 15.47 15.11 5.97
CA LEU A 174 14.51 15.98 6.65
C LEU A 174 13.80 15.24 7.78
N ILE A 175 13.25 14.05 7.51
CA ILE A 175 12.55 13.21 8.49
C ILE A 175 13.49 12.88 9.65
N LYS A 176 14.72 12.43 9.36
CA LYS A 176 15.71 12.05 10.38
C LYS A 176 16.12 13.23 11.26
N ARG A 177 16.14 14.45 10.71
CA ARG A 177 16.49 15.68 11.45
C ARG A 177 15.38 16.14 12.39
N LYS A 178 14.12 15.86 12.05
CA LYS A 178 12.94 16.48 12.66
C LYS A 178 12.10 15.53 13.50
N THR A 179 12.31 14.23 13.36
CA THR A 179 11.53 13.19 14.05
C THR A 179 12.44 12.17 14.71
N THR A 180 11.85 11.26 15.48
CA THR A 180 12.52 10.05 16.00
C THR A 180 12.16 8.81 15.20
N ILE A 181 11.58 8.96 14.00
CA ILE A 181 11.23 7.82 13.15
C ILE A 181 12.53 7.08 12.79
N PRO A 182 12.59 5.75 12.99
CA PRO A 182 13.77 4.98 12.66
C PRO A 182 13.81 4.75 11.14
N ILE A 183 14.39 5.69 10.38
CA ILE A 183 14.66 5.52 8.95
C ILE A 183 16.17 5.40 8.68
N PRO A 184 16.61 4.81 7.55
CA PRO A 184 18.02 4.73 7.21
C PRO A 184 18.67 6.12 7.15
N GLU A 185 19.83 6.29 7.80
CA GLU A 185 20.60 7.53 7.63
C GLU A 185 21.22 7.60 6.22
N VAL A 186 20.95 8.67 5.48
CA VAL A 186 21.53 8.92 4.15
C VAL A 186 22.93 9.52 4.28
N TYR A 187 23.95 8.77 3.88
CA TYR A 187 25.36 9.16 3.95
C TYR A 187 25.82 9.98 2.74
N GLY A 188 25.19 9.80 1.58
CA GLY A 188 25.46 10.53 0.37
C GLY A 188 24.53 10.08 -0.75
N PHE A 189 24.33 10.92 -1.75
CA PHE A 189 23.59 10.54 -2.95
C PHE A 189 24.16 11.32 -4.14
N ASP A 190 23.93 10.81 -5.35
CA ASP A 190 24.24 11.48 -6.61
C ASP A 190 23.07 11.23 -7.56
N ASP A 191 22.40 12.30 -7.95
CA ASP A 191 21.27 12.34 -8.89
C ASP A 191 21.74 12.47 -10.35
N THR A 192 22.99 12.12 -10.63
CA THR A 192 23.57 12.05 -11.96
C THR A 192 24.29 10.71 -12.19
N CYS A 193 24.62 10.42 -13.44
CA CYS A 193 25.47 9.28 -13.80
C CYS A 193 26.93 9.70 -14.03
N ASP A 194 27.30 10.97 -13.83
CA ASP A 194 28.65 11.51 -14.08
C ASP A 194 29.51 11.41 -12.82
N ASN A 195 29.58 10.22 -12.24
CA ASN A 195 30.30 9.92 -11.00
C ASN A 195 31.14 8.64 -11.10
N ARG A 196 31.82 8.27 -10.00
CA ARG A 196 32.79 7.16 -9.95
C ARG A 196 32.21 5.80 -10.35
N ILE A 197 30.94 5.55 -10.05
CA ILE A 197 30.27 4.28 -10.35
C ILE A 197 29.40 4.36 -11.61
N SER A 198 29.34 5.53 -12.26
CA SER A 198 28.58 5.78 -13.49
C SER A 198 27.08 5.49 -13.40
N CYS A 199 26.54 5.51 -12.18
CA CYS A 199 25.14 5.31 -11.87
C CYS A 199 24.67 6.34 -10.84
N ALA A 200 23.42 6.78 -10.94
CA ALA A 200 22.78 7.54 -9.88
C ALA A 200 22.53 6.65 -8.66
N PHE A 201 22.67 7.17 -7.44
CA PHE A 201 22.63 6.34 -6.24
C PHE A 201 22.22 7.08 -4.97
N ILE A 202 21.77 6.31 -3.98
CA ILE A 202 21.69 6.71 -2.57
C ILE A 202 22.55 5.75 -1.74
N MET A 203 23.53 6.30 -1.01
CA MET A 203 24.35 5.59 -0.02
C MET A 203 23.74 5.80 1.36
N MET A 204 23.34 4.72 2.03
CA MET A 204 22.56 4.79 3.27
C MET A 204 22.90 3.70 4.28
N GLU A 205 22.39 3.85 5.50
CA GLU A 205 22.49 2.88 6.59
C GLU A 205 21.85 1.54 6.25
N HIS A 206 22.52 0.43 6.61
CA HIS A 206 21.88 -0.87 6.70
C HIS A 206 21.26 -1.04 8.08
N ILE A 207 19.93 -1.07 8.16
CA ILE A 207 19.22 -1.32 9.43
C ILE A 207 19.20 -2.81 9.70
N THR A 208 19.64 -3.20 10.90
CA THR A 208 19.60 -4.61 11.35
C THR A 208 18.26 -4.91 12.02
N GLY A 209 17.64 -6.03 11.66
CA GLY A 209 16.39 -6.53 12.21
C GLY A 209 15.80 -7.59 11.29
N GLN A 210 14.51 -7.88 11.47
CA GLN A 210 13.75 -8.82 10.66
C GLN A 210 12.65 -8.07 9.89
N PRO A 211 12.32 -8.49 8.65
CA PRO A 211 11.13 -7.98 7.98
C PRO A 211 9.88 -8.22 8.82
N LEU A 212 8.99 -7.23 8.91
CA LEU A 212 7.76 -7.35 9.69
C LEU A 212 6.90 -8.51 9.19
N GLN A 213 6.84 -8.73 7.87
CA GLN A 213 6.12 -9.85 7.26
C GLN A 213 6.49 -11.19 7.92
N ASP A 214 7.78 -11.46 8.09
CA ASP A 214 8.24 -12.72 8.67
C ASP A 214 7.86 -12.82 10.14
N VAL A 215 8.01 -11.75 10.91
CA VAL A 215 7.60 -11.73 12.33
C VAL A 215 6.08 -11.83 12.49
N TRP A 216 5.32 -11.20 11.60
CA TRP A 216 3.86 -11.11 11.63
C TRP A 216 3.19 -12.45 11.33
N PHE A 217 3.75 -13.25 10.42
CA PHE A 217 3.19 -14.53 10.02
C PHE A 217 3.98 -15.74 10.53
N ASN A 218 4.91 -15.55 11.48
CA ASN A 218 5.66 -16.65 12.08
C ASN A 218 4.79 -17.46 13.04
N GLN A 219 4.20 -18.53 12.49
CA GLN A 219 3.37 -19.51 13.19
C GLN A 219 4.14 -20.45 14.12
N ASP A 220 5.48 -20.42 14.12
CA ASP A 220 6.29 -21.18 15.08
C ASP A 220 6.20 -20.59 16.49
N ASN A 221 5.73 -19.33 16.61
CA ASN A 221 5.53 -18.68 17.90
C ASN A 221 4.20 -19.10 18.54
N ALA A 222 4.18 -19.15 19.88
CA ALA A 222 2.93 -19.27 20.62
C ALA A 222 1.97 -18.12 20.24
N PRO A 223 0.64 -18.38 20.12
CA PRO A 223 -0.34 -17.37 19.70
C PRO A 223 -0.26 -16.06 20.50
N GLU A 224 -0.08 -16.15 21.82
CA GLU A 224 0.02 -14.96 22.68
C GLU A 224 1.27 -14.13 22.41
N LEU A 225 2.40 -14.78 22.10
CA LEU A 225 3.65 -14.09 21.75
C LEU A 225 3.53 -13.43 20.36
N LEU A 226 2.92 -14.13 19.41
CA LEU A 226 2.67 -13.58 18.08
C LEU A 226 1.81 -12.32 18.15
N GLU A 227 0.71 -12.38 18.91
CA GLU A 227 -0.19 -11.24 19.10
C GLU A 227 0.50 -10.07 19.82
N GLN A 228 1.33 -10.34 20.84
CA GLN A 228 2.14 -9.30 21.48
C GLN A 228 3.08 -8.59 20.51
N ARG A 229 3.72 -9.34 19.59
CA ARG A 229 4.62 -8.78 18.57
C ARG A 229 3.85 -7.96 17.53
N ARG A 230 2.71 -8.46 17.03
CA ARG A 230 1.83 -7.75 16.09
C ARG A 230 1.33 -6.43 16.68
N SER A 231 0.79 -6.48 17.91
CA SER A 231 0.31 -5.30 18.62
C SER A 231 1.41 -4.27 18.85
N ARG A 232 2.61 -4.70 19.26
CA ARG A 232 3.76 -3.80 19.43
C ARG A 232 4.18 -3.14 18.11
N ALA A 233 4.26 -3.92 17.03
CA ALA A 233 4.62 -3.41 15.72
C ALA A 233 3.61 -2.35 15.24
N LEU A 234 2.30 -2.64 15.32
CA LEU A 234 1.25 -1.69 14.98
C LEU A 234 1.36 -0.40 15.79
N HIS A 235 1.59 -0.52 17.10
CA HIS A 235 1.73 0.64 17.99
C HIS A 235 2.92 1.53 17.61
N ASP A 236 4.10 0.93 17.42
CA ASP A 236 5.30 1.68 17.06
C ASP A 236 5.23 2.29 15.66
N ILE A 237 4.58 1.59 14.71
CA ILE A 237 4.33 2.09 13.35
C ILE A 237 3.37 3.27 13.37
N ALA A 238 2.24 3.18 14.08
CA ALA A 238 1.30 4.29 14.24
C ALA A 238 2.01 5.52 14.85
N LYS A 239 2.81 5.30 15.89
CA LYS A 239 3.61 6.36 16.55
C LYS A 239 4.64 6.97 15.61
N ALA A 240 5.24 6.19 14.71
CA ALA A 240 6.15 6.68 13.69
C ALA A 240 5.40 7.54 12.66
N MET A 241 4.31 7.03 12.08
CA MET A 241 3.56 7.74 11.03
C MET A 241 2.93 9.04 11.55
N LEU A 242 2.43 9.07 12.78
CA LEU A 242 1.89 10.30 13.40
C LEU A 242 2.93 11.42 13.55
N GLN A 243 4.23 11.12 13.60
CA GLN A 243 5.27 12.17 13.62
C GLN A 243 5.40 12.89 12.27
N LEU A 244 4.89 12.31 11.17
CA LEU A 244 4.88 12.97 9.87
C LEU A 244 3.94 14.18 9.82
N ASN A 245 3.13 14.40 10.87
CA ASN A 245 2.36 15.63 11.07
C ASN A 245 3.20 16.90 11.07
N GLU A 246 4.50 16.80 11.33
CA GLU A 246 5.47 17.90 11.23
C GLU A 246 5.65 18.41 9.77
N PHE A 247 5.33 17.59 8.76
CA PHE A 247 5.58 17.89 7.35
C PHE A 247 4.26 18.09 6.62
N THR A 248 3.82 19.34 6.58
CA THR A 248 2.54 19.72 5.94
C THR A 248 2.72 20.72 4.81
N SER A 249 1.77 20.70 3.88
CA SER A 249 1.78 21.54 2.69
C SER A 249 0.37 22.02 2.32
N PHE A 250 0.32 23.10 1.54
CA PHE A 250 -0.92 23.60 0.92
C PHE A 250 -1.34 22.79 -0.31
N ARG A 251 -0.42 22.07 -0.93
CA ARG A 251 -0.63 21.26 -2.14
C ARG A 251 -0.03 19.87 -1.96
N GLY A 252 -0.61 18.89 -2.63
CA GLY A 252 -0.10 17.52 -2.68
C GLY A 252 0.92 17.34 -3.79
N GLY A 253 1.94 16.53 -3.52
CA GLY A 253 3.06 16.26 -4.42
C GLY A 253 4.40 16.26 -3.69
N THR A 254 5.47 16.25 -4.47
CA THR A 254 6.85 16.08 -3.99
C THR A 254 7.32 17.30 -3.20
N ILE A 255 7.98 17.07 -2.07
CA ILE A 255 8.68 18.13 -1.33
C ILE A 255 9.91 18.54 -2.14
N LEU A 256 9.97 19.81 -2.55
CA LEU A 256 11.15 20.37 -3.19
C LEU A 256 12.13 20.87 -2.13
N PHE A 257 13.41 20.93 -2.50
CA PHE A 257 14.47 21.38 -1.61
C PHE A 257 15.32 22.43 -2.31
N ASP A 258 15.66 23.48 -1.57
CA ASP A 258 16.57 24.52 -2.02
C ASP A 258 18.04 24.01 -1.95
N GLU A 259 19.01 24.80 -2.43
CA GLU A 259 20.43 24.40 -2.51
C GLU A 259 21.03 24.05 -1.13
N ASP A 260 20.48 24.59 -0.05
CA ASP A 260 20.89 24.35 1.33
C ASP A 260 20.17 23.16 2.00
N GLU A 261 19.47 22.34 1.21
CA GLU A 261 18.68 21.18 1.66
C GLU A 261 17.52 21.56 2.61
N THR A 262 17.08 22.82 2.60
CA THR A 262 15.85 23.21 3.29
C THR A 262 14.63 22.95 2.41
N PRO A 263 13.48 22.52 3.00
CA PRO A 263 12.26 22.35 2.23
C PRO A 263 11.81 23.68 1.62
N SER A 264 11.64 23.69 0.30
CA SER A 264 11.14 24.83 -0.43
C SER A 264 9.67 25.07 -0.12
N ARG A 265 9.19 26.30 -0.32
CA ARG A 265 7.78 26.65 -0.12
C ARG A 265 6.85 26.01 -1.16
N ASN A 266 7.38 25.66 -2.33
CA ASN A 266 6.62 25.12 -3.44
C ASN A 266 6.64 23.58 -3.42
N THR A 267 5.52 22.98 -3.83
CA THR A 267 5.40 21.54 -4.07
C THR A 267 5.69 21.25 -5.54
N GLY A 268 6.46 20.19 -5.79
CA GLY A 268 6.85 19.75 -7.11
C GLY A 268 5.93 18.68 -7.70
N PRO A 269 6.03 18.42 -9.01
CA PRO A 269 5.36 17.28 -9.62
C PRO A 269 5.83 15.99 -8.98
N PHE A 270 4.98 14.97 -9.04
CA PHE A 270 5.27 13.65 -8.54
C PHE A 270 5.00 12.62 -9.63
N ARG A 271 5.56 11.42 -9.46
CA ARG A 271 5.30 10.31 -10.36
C ARG A 271 4.31 9.34 -9.75
N ILE A 272 3.53 8.72 -10.61
CA ILE A 272 2.64 7.62 -10.25
C ILE A 272 2.79 6.51 -11.27
N MET A 273 2.70 5.25 -10.82
CA MET A 273 2.77 4.10 -11.71
C MET A 273 1.60 4.16 -12.70
N ASP A 274 1.90 4.14 -13.99
CA ASP A 274 0.91 4.17 -15.05
C ASP A 274 0.45 2.74 -15.37
N MET A 275 -0.44 2.22 -14.52
CA MET A 275 -0.94 0.85 -14.66
C MET A 275 -1.68 0.63 -15.99
N THR A 276 -2.31 1.67 -16.55
CA THR A 276 -2.94 1.59 -17.87
C THR A 276 -1.90 1.39 -18.96
N ALA A 277 -0.86 2.24 -18.99
CA ALA A 277 0.20 2.09 -19.99
C ALA A 277 0.98 0.77 -19.82
N MET A 278 1.21 0.31 -18.58
CA MET A 278 1.86 -0.98 -18.34
C MET A 278 1.00 -2.14 -18.83
N PHE A 279 -0.31 -2.08 -18.64
CA PHE A 279 -1.24 -3.07 -19.16
C PHE A 279 -1.24 -3.10 -20.69
N ASP A 280 -1.30 -1.93 -21.34
CA ASP A 280 -1.22 -1.83 -22.80
C ASP A 280 0.10 -2.43 -23.35
N GLN A 281 1.24 -2.22 -22.66
CA GLN A 281 2.52 -2.84 -23.07
C GLN A 281 2.51 -4.36 -22.99
N VAL A 282 1.88 -4.92 -21.94
CA VAL A 282 1.75 -6.36 -21.78
C VAL A 282 0.84 -6.94 -22.86
N GLU A 283 -0.27 -6.28 -23.19
CA GLU A 283 -1.14 -6.68 -24.29
C GLU A 283 -0.42 -6.66 -25.65
N GLU A 284 0.42 -5.65 -25.88
CA GLU A 284 1.21 -5.50 -27.10
C GLU A 284 2.48 -6.36 -27.14
N ALA A 285 2.78 -7.12 -26.08
CA ALA A 285 4.03 -7.85 -25.88
C ALA A 285 5.29 -6.99 -26.11
N SER A 286 5.20 -5.68 -25.81
CA SER A 286 6.20 -4.68 -26.16
C SER A 286 7.20 -4.38 -25.03
N GLY A 287 6.97 -4.92 -23.83
CA GLY A 287 7.90 -4.83 -22.70
C GLY A 287 7.26 -5.20 -21.36
N SER A 288 8.07 -5.21 -20.29
CA SER A 288 7.65 -5.48 -18.90
C SER A 288 8.21 -4.46 -17.89
N GLY A 289 8.57 -3.27 -18.37
CA GLY A 289 9.16 -2.22 -17.53
C GLY A 289 8.11 -1.43 -16.74
N ASN A 290 8.51 -0.92 -15.58
CA ASN A 290 7.68 0.02 -14.82
C ASN A 290 7.54 1.35 -15.60
N ILE A 291 6.31 1.74 -15.90
CA ILE A 291 6.01 3.02 -16.56
C ILE A 291 5.47 3.99 -15.52
N TYR A 292 5.97 5.21 -15.55
CA TYR A 292 5.53 6.26 -14.65
C TYR A 292 4.95 7.44 -15.43
N SER A 293 3.85 7.97 -14.95
CA SER A 293 3.25 9.22 -15.43
C SER A 293 3.62 10.36 -14.46
N GLU A 294 4.01 11.51 -15.01
CA GLU A 294 4.23 12.73 -14.23
C GLU A 294 2.88 13.41 -13.95
N VAL A 295 2.61 13.68 -12.67
CA VAL A 295 1.42 14.37 -12.19
C VAL A 295 1.83 15.71 -11.57
N GLN A 296 1.18 16.78 -12.01
CA GLN A 296 1.39 18.11 -11.46
C GLN A 296 0.86 18.21 -10.02
N PRO A 297 1.41 19.10 -9.17
CA PRO A 297 0.95 19.22 -7.79
C PRO A 297 -0.56 19.45 -7.70
N VAL A 298 -1.23 18.75 -6.80
CA VAL A 298 -2.68 18.80 -6.64
C VAL A 298 -3.07 19.78 -5.55
N SER A 299 -4.24 20.41 -5.67
CA SER A 299 -4.69 21.46 -4.73
C SER A 299 -5.75 20.98 -3.75
N ASP A 300 -6.38 19.84 -4.02
CA ASP A 300 -7.41 19.24 -3.16
C ASP A 300 -7.44 17.71 -3.28
N ALA A 301 -8.26 17.08 -2.44
CA ALA A 301 -8.44 15.62 -2.39
C ALA A 301 -9.04 15.04 -3.66
N ARG A 302 -9.98 15.76 -4.30
CA ARG A 302 -10.62 15.30 -5.53
C ARG A 302 -9.59 15.23 -6.66
N GLY A 303 -8.80 16.28 -6.81
CA GLY A 303 -7.71 16.36 -7.80
C GLY A 303 -6.70 15.23 -7.61
N PHE A 304 -6.36 14.87 -6.36
CA PHE A 304 -5.53 13.71 -6.07
C PHE A 304 -6.17 12.40 -6.55
N LEU A 305 -7.40 12.11 -6.12
CA LEU A 305 -8.10 10.86 -6.47
C LEU A 305 -8.34 10.72 -7.98
N THR A 306 -8.62 11.81 -8.69
CA THR A 306 -8.94 11.77 -10.13
C THR A 306 -7.75 11.93 -11.06
N CYS A 307 -6.52 12.10 -10.54
CA CYS A 307 -5.38 12.55 -11.35
C CYS A 307 -5.02 11.58 -12.50
N MET A 308 -5.30 10.29 -12.35
CA MET A 308 -5.03 9.27 -13.38
C MET A 308 -6.25 8.83 -14.18
N LEU A 309 -7.47 9.24 -13.82
CA LEU A 309 -8.68 8.78 -14.52
C LEU A 309 -8.68 9.19 -16.00
N HIS A 310 -8.17 10.37 -16.33
CA HIS A 310 -8.07 10.85 -17.72
C HIS A 310 -7.14 10.01 -18.62
N LYS A 311 -6.32 9.13 -18.05
CA LYS A 311 -5.45 8.20 -18.78
C LYS A 311 -6.15 6.90 -19.13
N ARG A 312 -7.28 6.60 -18.50
CA ARG A 312 -8.04 5.38 -18.75
C ARG A 312 -8.65 5.41 -20.15
N MET A 313 -8.81 4.23 -20.73
CA MET A 313 -9.60 4.08 -21.94
C MET A 313 -11.04 4.47 -21.66
N THR A 314 -11.62 5.30 -22.53
CA THR A 314 -13.04 5.64 -22.47
C THR A 314 -13.88 4.37 -22.64
N PRO A 315 -14.87 4.11 -21.77
CA PRO A 315 -15.77 2.98 -21.91
C PRO A 315 -16.47 3.00 -23.27
N ARG A 316 -16.60 1.81 -23.88
CA ARG A 316 -17.24 1.65 -25.21
C ARG A 316 -18.73 1.42 -25.11
N ASP A 317 -19.18 0.87 -23.99
CA ASP A 317 -20.57 0.55 -23.72
C ASP A 317 -21.15 1.47 -22.62
N GLN A 318 -22.48 1.42 -22.55
CA GLN A 318 -23.26 2.26 -21.65
C GLN A 318 -23.07 1.89 -20.18
N PHE A 319 -22.97 0.59 -19.87
CA PHE A 319 -22.75 0.13 -18.50
C PHE A 319 -21.39 0.61 -17.99
N GLY A 320 -20.32 0.44 -18.77
CA GLY A 320 -18.99 0.94 -18.42
C GLY A 320 -18.93 2.46 -18.23
N SER A 321 -19.67 3.22 -19.06
CA SER A 321 -19.80 4.68 -18.88
C SER A 321 -20.49 5.02 -17.56
N GLY A 322 -21.57 4.30 -17.24
CA GLY A 322 -22.29 4.42 -15.97
C GLY A 322 -21.42 4.05 -14.76
N PHE A 323 -20.58 3.04 -14.93
CA PHE A 323 -19.66 2.55 -13.90
C PHE A 323 -18.57 3.57 -13.57
N GLU A 324 -18.00 4.23 -14.58
CA GLU A 324 -17.06 5.33 -14.37
C GLU A 324 -17.74 6.54 -13.70
N LEU A 325 -18.98 6.86 -14.08
CA LEU A 325 -19.78 7.89 -13.41
C LEU A 325 -20.09 7.53 -11.94
N LEU A 326 -20.31 6.26 -11.64
CA LEU A 326 -20.49 5.78 -10.26
C LEU A 326 -19.22 5.96 -9.42
N LEU A 327 -18.04 5.66 -9.99
CA LEU A 327 -16.76 5.94 -9.34
C LEU A 327 -16.60 7.44 -9.03
N HIS A 328 -16.92 8.31 -10.00
CA HIS A 328 -16.90 9.76 -9.79
C HIS A 328 -17.87 10.19 -8.68
N LEU A 329 -19.07 9.60 -8.63
CA LEU A 329 -20.05 9.87 -7.59
C LEU A 329 -19.53 9.47 -6.19
N TYR A 330 -18.89 8.32 -6.07
CA TYR A 330 -18.25 7.89 -4.81
C TYR A 330 -17.11 8.81 -4.38
N ILE A 331 -16.31 9.31 -5.33
CA ILE A 331 -15.26 10.31 -5.03
C ILE A 331 -15.90 11.59 -4.49
N ASP A 332 -16.97 12.07 -5.12
CA ASP A 332 -17.65 13.28 -4.67
C ASP A 332 -18.26 13.07 -3.26
N PHE A 333 -18.87 11.92 -2.98
CA PHE A 333 -19.33 11.57 -1.62
C PHE A 333 -18.17 11.52 -0.62
N ALA A 334 -17.06 10.85 -0.95
CA ALA A 334 -15.89 10.75 -0.10
C ALA A 334 -15.32 12.12 0.27
N VAL A 335 -15.17 13.01 -0.72
CA VAL A 335 -14.65 14.37 -0.52
C VAL A 335 -15.59 15.19 0.36
N LEU A 336 -16.90 15.12 0.13
CA LEU A 336 -17.90 15.84 0.93
C LEU A 336 -17.94 15.34 2.38
N GLU A 337 -18.00 14.03 2.60
CA GLU A 337 -18.06 13.44 3.94
C GLU A 337 -16.77 13.70 4.74
N ASN A 338 -15.61 13.71 4.08
CA ASN A 338 -14.33 14.01 4.74
C ASN A 338 -14.15 15.50 5.06
N GLN A 339 -14.77 16.41 4.29
CA GLN A 339 -14.57 17.85 4.46
C GLN A 339 -15.01 18.37 5.83
N SER A 340 -16.12 17.87 6.37
CA SER A 340 -16.64 18.27 7.69
C SER A 340 -15.72 17.79 8.83
N LEU A 341 -15.36 16.51 8.81
CA LEU A 341 -14.48 15.90 9.81
C LEU A 341 -13.09 16.54 9.79
N LEU A 342 -12.50 16.73 8.60
CA LEU A 342 -11.18 17.36 8.47
C LEU A 342 -11.20 18.79 9.00
N LYS A 343 -12.28 19.55 8.74
CA LYS A 343 -12.41 20.93 9.25
C LYS A 343 -12.42 20.96 10.78
N GLU A 344 -13.10 20.01 11.41
CA GLU A 344 -13.15 19.89 12.87
C GLU A 344 -11.81 19.40 13.44
N TYR A 345 -11.20 18.39 12.84
CA TYR A 345 -9.89 17.88 13.25
C TYR A 345 -8.80 18.97 13.17
N MET A 346 -8.87 19.82 12.15
CA MET A 346 -7.94 20.93 11.95
C MET A 346 -8.35 22.19 12.72
N ALA A 347 -9.42 22.16 13.51
CA ALA A 347 -9.87 23.30 14.30
C ALA A 347 -8.84 23.64 15.39
N GLY A 348 -8.00 24.64 15.12
CA GLY A 348 -6.89 25.05 15.98
C GLY A 348 -5.53 25.01 15.29
N ASN A 349 -5.43 24.37 14.12
CA ASN A 349 -4.24 24.43 13.27
C ASN A 349 -4.20 25.77 12.52
N LYS A 350 -3.24 26.62 12.85
CA LYS A 350 -3.10 27.98 12.29
C LYS A 350 -2.79 27.97 10.79
N ASP A 351 -2.12 26.94 10.30
CA ASP A 351 -1.61 26.90 8.93
C ASP A 351 -2.64 26.32 7.95
N GLN A 352 -3.70 25.65 8.45
CA GLN A 352 -4.77 25.01 7.66
C GLN A 352 -4.23 24.11 6.53
N ASN A 353 -3.00 23.60 6.66
CA ASN A 353 -2.37 22.76 5.65
C ASN A 353 -3.11 21.42 5.56
N ARG A 354 -3.74 21.18 4.40
CA ARG A 354 -4.60 20.02 4.16
C ARG A 354 -3.83 18.81 3.63
N PHE A 355 -2.56 18.98 3.33
CA PHE A 355 -1.68 17.92 2.86
C PHE A 355 -0.62 17.61 3.89
N VAL A 356 -0.27 16.33 4.00
CA VAL A 356 0.72 15.80 4.95
C VAL A 356 1.61 14.80 4.25
N LEU A 357 2.89 14.75 4.62
CA LEU A 357 3.79 13.70 4.16
C LEU A 357 3.29 12.35 4.66
N THR A 358 3.23 11.36 3.79
CA THR A 358 2.92 9.97 4.15
C THR A 358 3.99 9.03 3.59
N HIS A 359 4.00 7.78 4.07
CA HIS A 359 4.84 6.75 3.46
C HIS A 359 4.30 6.39 2.07
N PRO A 360 5.12 6.39 1.01
CA PRO A 360 4.64 6.19 -0.36
C PRO A 360 4.08 4.79 -0.63
N ASP A 361 4.61 3.78 0.08
CA ASP A 361 4.16 2.40 0.03
C ASP A 361 3.95 1.90 1.47
N PHE A 362 2.81 2.25 2.08
CA PHE A 362 2.55 1.98 3.50
C PHE A 362 2.15 0.51 3.75
N ASP A 363 2.98 -0.44 3.31
CA ASP A 363 2.70 -1.88 3.37
C ASP A 363 3.81 -2.66 4.11
N ILE A 364 3.53 -3.91 4.47
CA ILE A 364 4.22 -4.69 5.51
C ILE A 364 5.69 -4.95 5.20
N GLN A 365 6.07 -5.00 3.92
CA GLN A 365 7.43 -5.21 3.44
C GLN A 365 8.38 -4.06 3.80
N ASN A 366 7.86 -2.86 4.08
CA ASN A 366 8.65 -1.65 4.30
C ASN A 366 8.98 -1.40 5.78
N PHE A 367 8.71 -2.38 6.65
CA PHE A 367 8.97 -2.31 8.08
C PHE A 367 9.97 -3.37 8.52
N ILE A 368 11.01 -2.92 9.23
CA ILE A 368 12.00 -3.78 9.89
C ILE A 368 11.76 -3.68 11.39
N VAL A 369 11.67 -4.83 12.07
CA VAL A 369 11.44 -4.92 13.52
C VAL A 369 12.55 -5.72 14.21
N SER A 370 12.66 -5.59 15.53
CA SER A 370 13.41 -6.57 16.34
C SER A 370 12.58 -7.82 16.56
N GLU A 371 13.22 -8.88 17.07
CA GLU A 371 12.58 -10.16 17.40
C GLU A 371 11.36 -10.01 18.32
N ASP A 372 11.29 -8.95 19.12
CA ASP A 372 10.16 -8.67 20.02
C ASP A 372 9.04 -7.83 19.39
N GLY A 373 9.10 -7.55 18.09
CA GLY A 373 8.13 -6.75 17.34
C GLY A 373 8.33 -5.23 17.44
N SER A 374 9.36 -4.75 18.15
CA SER A 374 9.62 -3.30 18.23
C SER A 374 10.16 -2.75 16.91
N LEU A 375 9.70 -1.57 16.48
CA LEU A 375 10.11 -0.98 15.21
C LEU A 375 11.59 -0.58 15.19
N ARG A 376 12.32 -1.02 14.15
CA ARG A 376 13.75 -0.73 13.94
C ARG A 376 14.04 0.04 12.66
N GLY A 377 13.16 -0.05 11.66
CA GLY A 377 13.35 0.59 10.37
C GLY A 377 12.04 0.82 9.64
N VAL A 378 11.89 2.00 9.04
CA VAL A 378 10.91 2.31 7.98
C VAL A 378 11.70 2.63 6.72
N ILE A 379 11.58 1.78 5.71
CA ILE A 379 12.41 1.79 4.50
C ILE A 379 11.58 2.08 3.25
N ASP A 380 12.27 2.36 2.14
CA ASP A 380 11.69 2.64 0.83
C ASP A 380 10.81 3.91 0.77
N TRP A 381 11.49 5.07 0.83
CA TRP A 381 10.86 6.39 0.72
C TRP A 381 10.82 6.91 -0.72
N ASP A 382 11.03 6.03 -1.72
CA ASP A 382 10.93 6.41 -3.11
C ASP A 382 9.48 6.77 -3.46
N GLY A 383 9.29 7.92 -4.11
CA GLY A 383 7.97 8.47 -4.39
C GLY A 383 7.31 9.17 -3.20
N ALA A 384 8.04 9.47 -2.12
CA ALA A 384 7.50 10.20 -0.98
C ALA A 384 6.91 11.57 -1.39
N ILE A 385 5.63 11.76 -1.06
CA ILE A 385 4.87 12.96 -1.38
C ILE A 385 4.00 13.39 -0.20
N THR A 386 3.57 14.64 -0.25
CA THR A 386 2.45 15.11 0.58
C THR A 386 1.12 14.75 -0.08
N THR A 387 0.19 14.17 0.69
CA THR A 387 -1.12 13.68 0.24
C THR A 387 -2.25 14.32 1.05
N PRO A 388 -3.50 14.32 0.56
CA PRO A 388 -4.62 14.89 1.31
C PRO A 388 -4.85 14.15 2.64
N ARG A 389 -4.88 14.91 3.74
CA ARG A 389 -5.18 14.39 5.09
C ARG A 389 -6.56 13.74 5.14
N GLY A 390 -6.64 12.62 5.86
CA GLY A 390 -7.89 11.85 6.01
C GLY A 390 -8.38 11.20 4.71
N ILE A 391 -7.58 11.16 3.64
CA ILE A 391 -7.84 10.37 2.43
C ILE A 391 -6.74 9.32 2.28
N ALA A 392 -5.51 9.78 2.05
CA ALA A 392 -4.30 8.95 1.88
C ALA A 392 -3.16 9.49 2.76
N GLY A 393 -3.51 10.03 3.94
CA GLY A 393 -2.59 10.74 4.83
C GLY A 393 -1.75 9.80 5.70
N ASN A 394 -1.00 10.38 6.64
CA ASN A 394 -0.20 9.61 7.59
C ASN A 394 -1.04 8.97 8.72
N GLU A 395 -2.33 9.29 8.79
CA GLU A 395 -3.29 8.65 9.70
C GLU A 395 -3.97 7.41 9.10
N SER A 396 -3.70 7.05 7.84
CA SER A 396 -4.31 5.90 7.17
C SER A 396 -4.00 4.57 7.88
N TYR A 397 -4.80 3.55 7.59
CA TYR A 397 -4.40 2.18 7.90
C TYR A 397 -3.14 1.79 7.13
N PRO A 398 -2.28 0.93 7.72
CA PRO A 398 -1.30 0.19 6.94
C PRO A 398 -2.01 -0.69 5.90
N GLY A 399 -1.47 -0.75 4.68
CA GLY A 399 -2.11 -1.37 3.52
C GLY A 399 -2.45 -2.86 3.71
N TRP A 400 -1.60 -3.62 4.41
CA TRP A 400 -1.89 -5.03 4.71
C TRP A 400 -3.13 -5.22 5.59
N LEU A 401 -3.56 -4.19 6.34
CA LEU A 401 -4.77 -4.25 7.15
C LEU A 401 -6.05 -3.99 6.34
N THR A 402 -5.96 -3.66 5.05
CA THR A 402 -7.13 -3.33 4.21
C THR A 402 -7.27 -4.21 2.97
N ARG A 403 -6.42 -5.24 2.83
CA ARG A 403 -6.36 -6.07 1.62
C ARG A 403 -7.65 -6.81 1.33
N ASP A 404 -8.48 -7.13 2.33
CA ASP A 404 -9.79 -7.79 2.15
C ASP A 404 -10.79 -6.99 1.30
N TRP A 405 -10.49 -5.72 0.99
CA TRP A 405 -11.27 -4.87 0.07
C TRP A 405 -10.70 -4.83 -1.36
N ASP A 406 -9.46 -5.29 -1.57
CA ASP A 406 -8.84 -5.45 -2.87
C ASP A 406 -8.73 -6.95 -3.22
N ALA A 407 -9.74 -7.45 -3.93
CA ALA A 407 -9.81 -8.85 -4.35
C ALA A 407 -8.65 -9.31 -5.24
N MET A 408 -7.87 -8.39 -5.84
CA MET A 408 -6.67 -8.77 -6.62
C MET A 408 -5.49 -9.09 -5.72
N CYS A 409 -5.31 -8.32 -4.65
CA CYS A 409 -4.19 -8.45 -3.73
C CYS A 409 -4.48 -9.43 -2.58
N TYR A 410 -5.75 -9.60 -2.22
CA TYR A 410 -6.17 -10.49 -1.13
C TYR A 410 -5.98 -11.96 -1.49
N ALA A 411 -5.15 -12.66 -0.72
CA ALA A 411 -4.77 -14.04 -0.99
C ALA A 411 -4.90 -14.95 0.24
N TYR A 412 -5.91 -14.70 1.08
CA TYR A 412 -6.19 -15.55 2.24
C TYR A 412 -6.67 -16.94 1.79
N ASP A 413 -5.90 -17.95 2.18
CA ASP A 413 -6.23 -19.35 1.98
C ASP A 413 -6.17 -20.09 3.33
N PRO A 414 -7.33 -20.42 3.93
CA PRO A 414 -7.37 -21.10 5.23
C PRO A 414 -6.78 -22.52 5.19
N GLU A 415 -6.70 -23.13 4.01
CA GLU A 415 -6.18 -24.49 3.83
C GLU A 415 -4.67 -24.50 3.53
N SER A 416 -4.09 -23.34 3.23
CA SER A 416 -2.67 -23.22 2.91
C SER A 416 -1.82 -23.22 4.19
N PRO A 417 -0.85 -24.14 4.34
CA PRO A 417 0.08 -24.13 5.47
C PRO A 417 1.07 -22.95 5.43
N ASN A 418 1.13 -22.22 4.31
CA ASN A 418 1.98 -21.04 4.14
C ASN A 418 1.12 -19.78 3.91
N ASN A 419 -0.03 -19.68 4.58
CA ASN A 419 -0.90 -18.51 4.49
C ASN A 419 -0.21 -17.27 5.07
N LEU A 420 0.24 -16.37 4.18
CA LEU A 420 0.85 -15.08 4.49
C LEU A 420 -0.18 -13.96 4.38
N GLU A 421 -1.41 -14.23 4.80
CA GLU A 421 -2.53 -13.31 4.78
C GLU A 421 -3.44 -13.58 5.98
N ASN A 422 -4.01 -12.52 6.55
CA ASN A 422 -4.96 -12.66 7.66
C ASN A 422 -6.39 -12.86 7.16
N SER A 423 -7.21 -13.56 7.94
CA SER A 423 -8.64 -13.70 7.63
C SER A 423 -9.37 -12.35 7.68
N PRO A 424 -10.55 -12.19 7.05
CA PRO A 424 -11.29 -10.92 7.11
C PRO A 424 -11.69 -10.54 8.54
N SER A 425 -11.89 -11.53 9.42
CA SER A 425 -12.16 -11.30 10.86
C SER A 425 -10.93 -10.78 11.61
N GLU A 426 -9.75 -11.34 11.36
CA GLU A 426 -8.50 -10.83 11.95
C GLU A 426 -8.17 -9.43 11.44
N LEU A 427 -8.37 -9.17 10.14
CA LEU A 427 -8.15 -7.84 9.56
C LEU A 427 -9.08 -6.80 10.21
N ARG A 428 -10.36 -7.12 10.43
CA ARG A 428 -11.26 -6.27 11.23
C ARG A 428 -10.72 -6.02 12.65
N PHE A 429 -10.30 -7.09 13.33
CA PHE A 429 -9.73 -6.97 14.67
C PHE A 429 -8.49 -6.06 14.72
N TYR A 430 -7.57 -6.18 13.75
CA TYR A 430 -6.38 -5.34 13.69
C TYR A 430 -6.68 -3.90 13.28
N ARG A 431 -7.69 -3.66 12.41
CA ARG A 431 -8.19 -2.31 12.14
C ARG A 431 -8.75 -1.65 13.40
N ASP A 432 -9.57 -2.36 14.18
CA ASP A 432 -10.10 -1.84 15.45
C ASP A 432 -9.01 -1.58 16.48
N MET A 433 -7.98 -2.42 16.51
CA MET A 433 -6.80 -2.22 17.35
C MET A 433 -6.03 -0.97 16.93
N TYR A 434 -5.78 -0.81 15.63
CA TYR A 434 -5.03 0.33 15.10
C TYR A 434 -5.78 1.65 15.35
N GLN A 435 -7.11 1.69 15.19
CA GLN A 435 -7.93 2.84 15.58
C GLN A 435 -7.79 3.19 17.06
N ARG A 436 -7.80 2.19 17.95
CA ARG A 436 -7.59 2.38 19.39
C ARG A 436 -6.20 2.95 19.68
N ILE A 437 -5.16 2.42 19.04
CA ILE A 437 -3.79 2.93 19.12
C ILE A 437 -3.72 4.39 18.67
N ILE A 438 -4.31 4.75 17.52
CA ILE A 438 -4.35 6.14 17.03
C ILE A 438 -5.05 7.06 18.04
N ARG A 439 -6.19 6.63 18.59
CA ARG A 439 -6.92 7.36 19.62
C ARG A 439 -6.07 7.58 20.88
N GLU A 440 -5.39 6.54 21.36
CA GLU A 440 -4.52 6.60 22.54
C GLU A 440 -3.31 7.53 22.32
N LEU A 441 -2.65 7.43 21.17
CA LEU A 441 -1.46 8.22 20.85
C LEU A 441 -1.77 9.70 20.62
N THR A 442 -2.95 10.01 20.05
CA THR A 442 -3.36 11.39 19.73
C THR A 442 -4.24 12.03 20.79
N GLY A 443 -4.90 11.24 21.62
CA GLY A 443 -5.98 11.70 22.51
C GLY A 443 -7.21 12.22 21.75
N SER A 444 -7.41 11.82 20.49
CA SER A 444 -8.44 12.39 19.60
C SER A 444 -9.29 11.30 18.95
N ASP A 445 -10.59 11.31 19.25
CA ASP A 445 -11.58 10.45 18.56
C ASP A 445 -11.68 10.81 17.08
N LEU A 446 -11.52 12.09 16.72
CA LEU A 446 -11.53 12.55 15.34
C LEU A 446 -10.39 11.93 14.52
N ALA A 447 -9.20 11.76 15.11
CA ALA A 447 -8.08 11.08 14.45
C ALA A 447 -8.41 9.62 14.14
N ALA A 448 -8.96 8.89 15.12
CA ALA A 448 -9.36 7.50 14.93
C ALA A 448 -10.49 7.36 13.90
N MET A 449 -11.46 8.28 13.89
CA MET A 449 -12.50 8.33 12.86
C MET A 449 -11.93 8.59 11.46
N MET A 450 -10.96 9.50 11.32
CA MET A 450 -10.28 9.72 10.04
C MET A 450 -9.56 8.45 9.57
N THR A 451 -8.83 7.77 10.45
CA THR A 451 -8.19 6.47 10.15
C THR A 451 -9.21 5.45 9.67
N ALA A 452 -10.34 5.32 10.37
CA ALA A 452 -11.38 4.35 10.01
C ALA A 452 -11.92 4.56 8.58
N ARG A 453 -12.09 5.82 8.18
CA ARG A 453 -12.59 6.19 6.84
C ARG A 453 -11.61 5.86 5.72
N THR A 454 -10.31 5.75 6.00
CA THR A 454 -9.32 5.47 4.94
C THR A 454 -9.47 4.06 4.38
N LEU A 455 -10.16 3.14 5.06
CA LEU A 455 -10.55 1.86 4.46
C LEU A 455 -11.29 2.05 3.13
N VAL A 456 -12.25 2.97 3.06
CA VAL A 456 -12.97 3.26 1.82
C VAL A 456 -12.14 4.14 0.89
N PHE A 457 -11.44 5.15 1.45
CA PHE A 457 -10.74 6.14 0.63
C PHE A 457 -9.46 5.63 -0.04
N ASP A 458 -8.66 4.83 0.66
CA ASP A 458 -7.47 4.19 0.09
C ASP A 458 -7.89 3.20 -1.00
N ASN A 459 -8.97 2.44 -0.79
CA ASN A 459 -9.52 1.57 -1.83
C ASN A 459 -10.09 2.35 -3.02
N LEU A 460 -10.78 3.47 -2.81
CA LEU A 460 -11.17 4.36 -3.91
C LEU A 460 -9.95 4.89 -4.66
N SER A 461 -8.87 5.25 -3.96
CA SER A 461 -7.61 5.64 -4.58
C SER A 461 -7.00 4.51 -5.42
N ILE A 462 -6.99 3.27 -4.93
CA ILE A 462 -6.57 2.10 -5.72
C ILE A 462 -7.45 1.98 -6.97
N ALA A 463 -8.77 2.08 -6.81
CA ALA A 463 -9.74 1.99 -7.88
C ALA A 463 -9.64 3.11 -8.91
N THR A 464 -9.05 4.27 -8.60
CA THR A 464 -8.83 5.36 -9.58
C THR A 464 -7.47 5.30 -10.27
N HIS A 465 -6.44 4.80 -9.58
CA HIS A 465 -5.08 4.72 -10.12
C HIS A 465 -4.80 3.41 -10.86
N ASN A 466 -5.49 2.33 -10.53
CA ASN A 466 -5.31 1.01 -11.15
C ASN A 466 -6.63 0.51 -11.77
N PRO A 467 -6.70 0.31 -13.11
CA PRO A 467 -7.92 -0.17 -13.76
C PRO A 467 -8.25 -1.63 -13.42
N ILE A 468 -7.28 -2.44 -12.97
CA ILE A 468 -7.45 -3.89 -12.74
C ILE A 468 -8.37 -4.19 -11.54
N PRO A 469 -8.09 -3.72 -10.31
CA PRO A 469 -8.98 -3.94 -9.17
C PRO A 469 -10.20 -3.00 -9.16
N SER A 470 -10.25 -2.01 -10.07
CA SER A 470 -11.26 -0.95 -10.06
C SER A 470 -12.69 -1.48 -10.03
N SER A 471 -13.01 -2.50 -10.82
CA SER A 471 -14.36 -3.08 -10.87
C SER A 471 -14.75 -3.69 -9.53
N HIS A 472 -13.90 -4.56 -9.01
CA HIS A 472 -14.14 -5.25 -7.74
C HIS A 472 -14.29 -4.29 -6.56
N ILE A 473 -13.53 -3.20 -6.52
CA ILE A 473 -13.63 -2.22 -5.43
C ILE A 473 -14.95 -1.44 -5.52
N ILE A 474 -15.35 -1.00 -6.71
CA ILE A 474 -16.61 -0.27 -6.91
C ILE A 474 -17.79 -1.17 -6.55
N ASP A 475 -17.77 -2.43 -6.99
CA ASP A 475 -18.78 -3.44 -6.65
C ASP A 475 -18.82 -3.69 -5.15
N ARG A 476 -17.65 -3.84 -4.51
CA ARG A 476 -17.57 -4.04 -3.06
C ARG A 476 -18.19 -2.88 -2.29
N ILE A 477 -17.87 -1.64 -2.67
CA ILE A 477 -18.47 -0.44 -2.07
C ILE A 477 -19.99 -0.45 -2.30
N PHE A 478 -20.45 -0.78 -3.50
CA PHE A 478 -21.88 -0.84 -3.81
C PHE A 478 -22.63 -1.86 -2.95
N GLU A 479 -22.07 -3.07 -2.78
CA GLU A 479 -22.68 -4.10 -1.94
C GLU A 479 -22.74 -3.70 -0.46
N GLU A 480 -21.71 -3.02 0.05
CA GLU A 480 -21.73 -2.49 1.43
C GLU A 480 -22.77 -1.37 1.59
N ILE A 481 -22.89 -0.46 0.61
CA ILE A 481 -23.94 0.58 0.57
C ILE A 481 -25.31 -0.08 0.61
N LYS A 482 -25.55 -1.06 -0.26
CA LYS A 482 -26.81 -1.79 -0.35
C LYS A 482 -27.14 -2.47 0.99
N ALA A 483 -26.19 -3.16 1.60
CA ALA A 483 -26.37 -3.80 2.90
C ALA A 483 -26.72 -2.79 4.01
N LYS A 484 -26.10 -1.60 4.01
CA LYS A 484 -26.39 -0.54 4.99
C LYS A 484 -27.77 0.09 4.76
N VAL A 485 -28.16 0.33 3.51
CA VAL A 485 -29.50 0.84 3.17
C VAL A 485 -30.58 -0.15 3.58
N SER A 486 -30.43 -1.44 3.25
CA SER A 486 -31.40 -2.47 3.63
C SER A 486 -31.59 -2.55 5.16
N LYS A 487 -30.50 -2.53 5.93
CA LYS A 487 -30.58 -2.50 7.40
C LYS A 487 -31.27 -1.25 7.95
N GLY A 488 -31.02 -0.08 7.35
CA GLY A 488 -31.67 1.17 7.74
C GLY A 488 -33.18 1.13 7.51
N LEU A 489 -33.61 0.56 6.38
CA LEU A 489 -35.04 0.38 6.05
C LEU A 489 -35.72 -0.62 7.00
N GLU A 490 -35.08 -1.76 7.29
CA GLU A 490 -35.59 -2.74 8.27
C GLU A 490 -35.71 -2.13 9.68
N GLY A 491 -34.77 -1.27 10.08
CA GLY A 491 -34.81 -0.58 11.36
C GLY A 491 -35.98 0.39 11.46
N ALA A 492 -36.20 1.20 10.42
CA ALA A 492 -37.32 2.14 10.36
C ALA A 492 -38.68 1.43 10.39
N GLN A 493 -38.82 0.31 9.67
CA GLN A 493 -40.05 -0.50 9.68
C GLN A 493 -40.38 -1.02 11.09
N ARG A 494 -39.38 -1.54 11.82
CA ARG A 494 -39.59 -2.01 13.20
C ARG A 494 -39.95 -0.87 14.17
N GLU A 495 -39.42 0.32 13.97
CA GLU A 495 -39.79 1.49 14.78
C GLU A 495 -41.22 1.95 14.48
N GLU A 496 -41.65 1.90 13.22
CA GLU A 496 -43.02 2.22 12.81
C GLU A 496 -44.04 1.18 13.32
N GLU A 497 -43.73 -0.12 13.21
CA GLU A 497 -44.54 -1.20 13.79
C GLU A 497 -44.69 -1.02 15.31
N ARG A 498 -43.59 -0.69 16.00
CA ARG A 498 -43.61 -0.44 17.44
C ARG A 498 -44.40 0.81 17.82
N ALA A 499 -44.32 1.88 17.02
CA ALA A 499 -45.11 3.09 17.25
C ALA A 499 -46.62 2.82 17.05
N LYS A 500 -46.99 2.02 16.04
CA LYS A 500 -48.37 1.57 15.82
C LYS A 500 -48.86 0.68 16.96
N GLU A 501 -48.05 -0.23 17.48
CA GLU A 501 -48.38 -1.05 18.66
C GLU A 501 -48.55 -0.21 19.95
N GLU A 502 -47.75 0.85 20.12
CA GLU A 502 -47.88 1.76 21.27
C GLU A 502 -49.15 2.65 21.15
N GLU A 503 -49.52 3.13 19.95
CA GLU A 503 -50.78 3.86 19.71
C GLU A 503 -52.03 2.98 19.88
N LEU A 504 -51.98 1.72 19.41
CA LEU A 504 -53.05 0.73 19.61
C LEU A 504 -53.22 0.32 21.09
N SER A 505 -52.25 0.61 21.95
CA SER A 505 -52.34 0.37 23.40
C SER A 505 -52.91 1.56 24.19
N GLU A 506 -53.03 2.74 23.56
CA GLU A 506 -53.62 3.95 24.15
C GLU A 506 -55.07 4.23 23.70
N GLU A 507 -55.55 3.57 22.65
CA GLU A 507 -56.95 3.66 22.17
C GLU A 507 -57.70 2.31 22.30
N ASP A 508 -58.03 1.93 23.54
CA ASP A 508 -59.18 1.05 23.80
C ASP A 508 -60.46 1.93 23.78
N GLU A 509 -61.17 1.99 22.66
CA GLU A 509 -62.62 1.76 22.55
C GLU A 509 -63.16 2.11 21.14
N ASP A 510 -63.88 1.13 20.58
CA ASP A 510 -64.78 1.13 19.41
C ASP A 510 -64.15 1.00 18.00
N GLY A 511 -64.24 -0.23 17.47
CA GLY A 511 -63.65 -0.62 16.21
C GLY A 511 -64.53 -0.51 14.97
N GLU A 512 -63.94 -0.86 13.83
CA GLU A 512 -64.53 -1.48 12.66
C GLU A 512 -63.38 -2.09 11.84
N GLU A 513 -63.48 -3.36 11.45
CA GLU A 513 -62.54 -4.05 10.58
C GLU A 513 -62.70 -3.50 9.14
N ASP A 514 -61.71 -2.78 8.65
CA ASP A 514 -61.57 -2.43 7.22
C ASP A 514 -60.42 -3.26 6.62
N ASP A 515 -60.79 -4.42 6.10
CA ASP A 515 -59.91 -5.28 5.31
C ASP A 515 -59.88 -4.76 3.86
N GLY A 516 -58.86 -3.96 3.51
CA GLY A 516 -58.69 -3.53 2.11
C GLY A 516 -57.47 -2.68 1.82
N GLU A 517 -56.56 -3.25 1.03
CA GLU A 517 -55.61 -2.53 0.14
C GLU A 517 -54.34 -1.90 0.72
N GLU A 518 -53.61 -2.57 1.63
CA GLU A 518 -52.21 -2.16 1.94
C GLU A 518 -51.13 -3.16 1.47
N ASP A 519 -51.49 -4.34 0.98
CA ASP A 519 -50.51 -5.36 0.56
C ASP A 519 -49.96 -5.17 -0.86
N GLU A 520 -50.53 -4.30 -1.70
CA GLU A 520 -50.05 -4.08 -3.09
C GLU A 520 -48.99 -2.97 -3.23
N GLU A 521 -48.79 -2.09 -2.24
CA GLU A 521 -47.62 -1.18 -2.22
C GLU A 521 -46.38 -1.81 -1.56
N MET A 522 -46.55 -2.96 -0.89
CA MET A 522 -45.52 -3.60 -0.05
C MET A 522 -44.52 -4.48 -0.82
N GLU A 523 -44.77 -4.82 -2.09
CA GLU A 523 -43.81 -5.59 -2.91
C GLU A 523 -42.81 -4.73 -3.71
N GLU A 524 -42.95 -3.39 -3.76
CA GLU A 524 -42.03 -2.52 -4.54
C GLU A 524 -40.76 -2.10 -3.79
N TYR A 525 -40.71 -2.26 -2.46
CA TYR A 525 -39.60 -1.75 -1.63
C TYR A 525 -38.37 -2.68 -1.51
N ASN A 526 -38.47 -3.94 -1.94
CA ASN A 526 -37.36 -4.91 -1.90
C ASN A 526 -36.37 -4.81 -3.08
N GLY A 527 -36.55 -3.86 -4.01
CA GLY A 527 -35.80 -3.75 -5.28
C GLY A 527 -34.92 -2.50 -5.45
N THR A 528 -34.51 -1.83 -4.37
CA THR A 528 -34.13 -0.40 -4.43
C THR A 528 -32.74 -0.07 -4.99
N LEU A 529 -31.75 -0.96 -4.90
CA LEU A 529 -30.41 -0.75 -5.47
C LEU A 529 -29.89 -1.98 -6.23
N ASP A 530 -29.89 -1.87 -7.55
CA ASP A 530 -29.29 -2.82 -8.48
C ASP A 530 -28.17 -2.10 -9.25
N LEU A 531 -26.95 -2.65 -9.21
CA LEU A 531 -25.76 -2.01 -9.76
C LEU A 531 -25.91 -1.74 -11.26
N TYR A 532 -26.43 -2.73 -12.01
CA TYR A 532 -26.61 -2.60 -13.45
C TYR A 532 -27.57 -1.45 -13.77
N ARG A 533 -28.75 -1.41 -13.15
CA ARG A 533 -29.71 -0.32 -13.32
C ARG A 533 -29.13 1.04 -12.93
N VAL A 534 -28.42 1.13 -11.81
CA VAL A 534 -27.78 2.39 -11.38
C VAL A 534 -26.77 2.89 -12.41
N CYS A 535 -25.93 2.00 -12.94
CA CYS A 535 -24.97 2.36 -13.99
C CYS A 535 -25.69 2.81 -15.27
N MET A 536 -26.71 2.08 -15.73
CA MET A 536 -27.45 2.44 -16.93
C MET A 536 -28.15 3.80 -16.78
N ASP A 537 -28.81 4.04 -15.65
CA ASP A 537 -29.48 5.30 -15.34
C ASP A 537 -28.48 6.47 -15.26
N LEU A 538 -27.30 6.25 -14.65
CA LEU A 538 -26.23 7.25 -14.61
C LEU A 538 -25.74 7.62 -16.01
N ALA A 539 -25.53 6.63 -16.88
CA ALA A 539 -25.07 6.84 -18.25
C ALA A 539 -26.08 7.63 -19.10
N GLU A 540 -27.39 7.46 -18.86
CA GLU A 540 -28.46 8.21 -19.54
C GLU A 540 -28.77 9.55 -18.88
N GLY A 541 -28.22 9.83 -17.69
CA GLY A 541 -28.58 11.00 -16.89
C GLY A 541 -29.99 10.93 -16.30
N LEU A 542 -30.50 9.71 -16.09
CA LEU A 542 -31.86 9.42 -15.60
C LEU A 542 -31.89 8.89 -14.15
N LEU A 543 -30.76 8.90 -13.44
CA LEU A 543 -30.72 8.46 -12.04
C LEU A 543 -31.64 9.34 -11.19
N SER A 544 -32.70 8.75 -10.63
CA SER A 544 -33.69 9.45 -9.82
C SER A 544 -33.09 10.05 -8.55
N ASP A 545 -33.68 11.15 -8.07
CA ASP A 545 -33.25 11.81 -6.83
C ASP A 545 -33.31 10.85 -5.64
N THR A 546 -34.35 10.02 -5.56
CA THR A 546 -34.49 8.98 -4.52
C THR A 546 -33.34 7.99 -4.55
N ARG A 547 -32.95 7.45 -5.72
CA ARG A 547 -31.81 6.51 -5.81
C ARG A 547 -30.49 7.19 -5.48
N ARG A 548 -30.30 8.42 -5.94
CA ARG A 548 -29.11 9.22 -5.61
C ARG A 548 -29.00 9.45 -4.10
N GLU A 549 -30.11 9.74 -3.44
CA GLU A 549 -30.17 9.93 -1.99
C GLU A 549 -29.89 8.62 -1.23
N LEU A 550 -30.46 7.49 -1.65
CA LEU A 550 -30.14 6.18 -1.06
C LEU A 550 -28.66 5.83 -1.19
N LEU A 551 -28.05 6.07 -2.35
CA LEU A 551 -26.60 5.89 -2.54
C LEU A 551 -25.79 6.78 -1.60
N ALA A 552 -26.17 8.06 -1.46
CA ALA A 552 -25.47 9.00 -0.58
C ALA A 552 -25.60 8.62 0.90
N GLN A 553 -26.80 8.22 1.34
CA GLN A 553 -27.07 7.78 2.70
C GLN A 553 -26.32 6.49 3.03
N GLY A 554 -26.38 5.49 2.15
CA GLY A 554 -25.64 4.24 2.33
C GLY A 554 -24.14 4.44 2.30
N PHE A 555 -23.61 5.32 1.43
CA PHE A 555 -22.19 5.67 1.41
C PHE A 555 -21.76 6.32 2.73
N ARG A 556 -22.55 7.27 3.25
CA ARG A 556 -22.29 7.88 4.56
C ARG A 556 -22.28 6.83 5.68
N ALA A 557 -23.22 5.88 5.64
CA ALA A 557 -23.32 4.79 6.61
C ALA A 557 -22.14 3.80 6.58
N LEU A 558 -21.25 3.86 5.60
CA LEU A 558 -19.97 3.12 5.64
C LEU A 558 -19.05 3.62 6.75
N PHE A 559 -19.24 4.85 7.23
CA PHE A 559 -18.41 5.51 8.23
C PHE A 559 -19.04 5.59 9.62
N HIS A 560 -20.32 5.23 9.72
CA HIS A 560 -21.07 5.18 10.96
C HIS A 560 -21.41 3.71 11.21
N GLU A 561 -20.85 3.14 12.28
CA GLU A 561 -20.86 1.71 12.63
C GLU A 561 -19.81 0.86 11.91
N GLN A 562 -18.66 0.72 12.58
CA GLN A 562 -17.83 -0.49 12.56
C GLN A 562 -17.92 -1.17 13.92
#